data_AF-A0A2N9WJQ7-F1
#
_entry.id   AF-A0A2N9WJQ7-F1
#
_cell.length_a   1.000
_cell.length_b   1.000
_cell.length_c   1.000
_cell.angle_alpha   90.00
_cell.angle_beta   90.00
_cell.angle_gamma   90.00
#
_symmetry.space_group_name_H-M   'P 1'
#
loop_
_entity.id
_entity.type
_entity.pdbx_description
1 polymer ?
#
loop_
_entity_poly.entity_id
_entity_poly.type
_entity_poly.pdbx_seq_one_letter_code
_entity_poly.pdbx_strand_id
1 'polypeptide(L)'
;MRPINPGNGKRRHRNIAGRLAWLAASAVIASVAAVHADEAKPFRLCADPTNLPFSSDNPSQPGFYVEIGQALAQALGQPITYDWYKSYFGKRTVRVTLLGKQCDAMIGLPRSEDFMGPAVIFSSAFAREGYALVAAKGQAIGGVDDLRGKRVAVQYASTPQNLLATRDDIQKVTVLSPEEAMQALDQGRADVAFIWGPVAGWLNMTAYGDRYQIRLTEGEGLSWDAAIGFAKGSSELRDRVDAILPTLQRTIADLAVKYGLPAGQPVRFGAIEAVPTGTTTGTGPGPGVAQVANVVATETKGDAAAPNAEVAGAGKEIFNGTCAHCHGPDAIQSERKIDLRLLRHRYGDDMRDTFWKTVHEGRPAKGMPSWKEVFTDDQFASIYSFLLSVQVESND
;
A
#
# COMPACT_ATOMS: atom_id res chain seq x y z
N MET A 1 -84.70 22.25 28.17
CA MET A 1 -85.69 23.28 27.78
C MET A 1 -85.71 23.37 26.26
N ARG A 2 -86.80 22.84 25.67
CA ARG A 2 -87.61 23.31 24.52
C ARG A 2 -86.94 23.88 23.23
N PRO A 3 -87.65 23.78 22.07
CA PRO A 3 -87.28 22.92 20.92
C PRO A 3 -87.29 23.71 19.59
N ILE A 4 -87.10 23.09 18.40
CA ILE A 4 -87.95 23.28 17.19
C ILE A 4 -87.84 22.04 16.27
N ASN A 5 -88.97 21.36 16.09
CA ASN A 5 -89.38 20.48 14.95
C ASN A 5 -90.27 21.38 14.03
N PRO A 6 -90.62 21.13 12.74
CA PRO A 6 -90.99 19.86 12.09
C PRO A 6 -90.39 19.76 10.64
N GLY A 7 -90.50 18.73 9.81
CA GLY A 7 -91.54 17.73 9.55
C GLY A 7 -92.09 17.94 8.12
N ASN A 8 -91.87 16.97 7.23
CA ASN A 8 -92.68 16.63 6.03
C ASN A 8 -91.93 15.52 5.30
N GLY A 9 -92.45 14.33 4.98
CA GLY A 9 -93.84 13.97 4.73
C GLY A 9 -93.94 13.47 3.28
N LYS A 10 -93.94 12.15 3.08
CA LYS A 10 -94.82 11.39 2.15
C LYS A 10 -94.23 10.04 1.71
N ARG A 11 -94.87 9.00 2.24
CA ARG A 11 -95.24 7.71 1.62
C ARG A 11 -95.04 7.60 0.10
N ARG A 12 -94.54 6.45 -0.37
CA ARG A 12 -95.38 5.33 -0.82
C ARG A 12 -94.52 4.17 -1.34
N HIS A 13 -94.88 2.97 -0.89
CA HIS A 13 -94.51 1.70 -1.51
C HIS A 13 -94.91 1.66 -2.99
N ARG A 14 -94.04 1.08 -3.81
CA ARG A 14 -94.44 0.39 -5.03
C ARG A 14 -93.47 -0.75 -5.31
N ASN A 15 -94.00 -1.96 -5.20
CA ASN A 15 -93.48 -3.16 -5.83
C ASN A 15 -93.27 -2.90 -7.33
N ILE A 16 -92.31 -3.59 -7.94
CA ILE A 16 -92.51 -4.48 -9.10
C ILE A 16 -91.15 -4.82 -9.74
N ALA A 17 -90.91 -6.13 -9.76
CA ALA A 17 -90.26 -6.93 -10.79
C ALA A 17 -89.09 -6.35 -11.60
N GLY A 18 -87.96 -7.06 -11.49
CA GLY A 18 -87.39 -7.75 -12.65
C GLY A 18 -86.61 -6.89 -13.64
N ARG A 19 -85.30 -7.12 -13.68
CA ARG A 19 -84.58 -7.61 -14.87
C ARG A 19 -83.11 -7.77 -14.52
N LEU A 20 -82.61 -9.00 -14.76
CA LEU A 20 -81.18 -9.23 -14.98
C LEU A 20 -80.73 -8.32 -16.11
N ALA A 21 -79.75 -7.47 -15.84
CA ALA A 21 -78.89 -6.89 -16.85
C ALA A 21 -77.46 -7.27 -16.48
N TRP A 22 -76.91 -8.23 -17.24
CA TRP A 22 -75.49 -8.48 -17.33
C TRP A 22 -74.79 -7.18 -17.75
N LEU A 23 -74.02 -6.59 -16.85
CA LEU A 23 -72.98 -5.61 -17.20
C LEU A 23 -71.65 -6.32 -17.11
N ALA A 24 -71.09 -6.64 -18.28
CA ALA A 24 -69.70 -7.01 -18.42
C ALA A 24 -68.85 -5.79 -18.03
N ALA A 25 -68.39 -5.76 -16.78
CA ALA A 25 -67.34 -4.84 -16.36
C ALA A 25 -66.00 -5.39 -16.87
N SER A 26 -65.54 -4.86 -18.00
CA SER A 26 -64.15 -5.03 -18.43
C SER A 26 -63.24 -4.38 -17.39
N ALA A 27 -62.74 -5.19 -16.46
CA ALA A 27 -61.64 -4.80 -15.59
C ALA A 27 -60.38 -4.64 -16.46
N VAL A 28 -60.04 -3.39 -16.77
CA VAL A 28 -58.69 -3.04 -17.23
C VAL A 28 -57.78 -3.29 -16.03
N ILE A 29 -57.23 -4.50 -15.94
CA ILE A 29 -56.08 -4.79 -15.09
C ILE A 29 -54.93 -4.05 -15.75
N ALA A 30 -54.66 -2.83 -15.29
CA ALA A 30 -53.40 -2.17 -15.58
C ALA A 30 -52.32 -3.04 -14.91
N SER A 31 -51.68 -3.89 -15.71
CA SER A 31 -50.46 -4.58 -15.33
C SER A 31 -49.40 -3.50 -15.06
N VAL A 32 -49.33 -3.04 -13.82
CA VAL A 32 -48.15 -2.35 -13.32
C VAL A 32 -47.09 -3.43 -13.30
N ALA A 33 -46.33 -3.54 -14.39
CA ALA A 33 -45.06 -4.23 -14.35
C ALA A 33 -44.27 -3.51 -13.26
N ALA A 34 -44.22 -4.11 -12.07
CA ALA A 34 -43.22 -3.77 -11.10
C ALA A 34 -41.90 -4.03 -11.81
N VAL A 35 -41.30 -2.97 -12.36
CA VAL A 35 -39.89 -2.95 -12.68
C VAL A 35 -39.25 -3.25 -11.34
N HIS A 36 -38.89 -4.52 -11.10
CA HIS A 36 -37.87 -4.84 -10.14
C HIS A 36 -36.65 -4.09 -10.66
N ALA A 37 -36.46 -2.86 -10.17
CA ALA A 37 -35.17 -2.24 -10.20
C ALA A 37 -34.29 -3.23 -9.47
N ASP A 38 -33.56 -4.03 -10.24
CA ASP A 38 -32.53 -4.92 -9.74
C ASP A 38 -31.68 -4.04 -8.81
N GLU A 39 -31.74 -4.29 -7.49
CA GLU A 39 -31.04 -3.45 -6.53
C GLU A 39 -29.58 -3.45 -6.95
N ALA A 40 -29.09 -2.29 -7.41
CA ALA A 40 -27.78 -2.20 -8.01
C ALA A 40 -26.75 -2.74 -7.00
N LYS A 41 -26.11 -3.85 -7.35
CA LYS A 41 -25.14 -4.50 -6.47
C LYS A 41 -24.10 -3.47 -6.00
N PRO A 42 -23.86 -3.33 -4.68
CA PRO A 42 -22.96 -2.32 -4.17
C PRO A 42 -21.53 -2.57 -4.62
N PHE A 43 -20.80 -1.49 -4.88
CA PHE A 43 -19.34 -1.50 -5.02
C PHE A 43 -18.72 -1.46 -3.63
N ARG A 44 -18.19 -2.59 -3.16
CA ARG A 44 -17.61 -2.71 -1.82
C ARG A 44 -16.13 -2.34 -1.86
N LEU A 45 -15.73 -1.34 -1.09
CA LEU A 45 -14.35 -0.85 -1.04
C LEU A 45 -13.68 -1.26 0.28
N CYS A 46 -12.52 -1.90 0.19
CA CYS A 46 -11.65 -2.07 1.35
C CYS A 46 -10.92 -0.76 1.67
N ALA A 47 -10.98 -0.31 2.92
CA ALA A 47 -10.30 0.91 3.35
C ALA A 47 -9.86 0.84 4.82
N ASP A 48 -8.88 1.66 5.21
CA ASP A 48 -8.45 1.77 6.60
C ASP A 48 -9.23 2.89 7.30
N PRO A 49 -9.84 2.65 8.47
CA PRO A 49 -10.63 3.67 9.16
C PRO A 49 -9.81 4.85 9.73
N THR A 50 -8.49 4.76 9.85
CA THR A 50 -7.65 5.85 10.41
C THR A 50 -6.32 6.06 9.69
N ASN A 51 -6.35 6.14 8.36
CA ASN A 51 -5.14 6.27 7.54
C ASN A 51 -5.18 7.57 6.71
N LEU A 52 -5.49 8.70 7.35
CA LEU A 52 -5.41 9.99 6.66
C LEU A 52 -3.96 10.27 6.22
N PRO A 53 -3.76 10.86 5.03
CA PRO A 53 -4.77 11.48 4.15
C PRO A 53 -5.57 10.52 3.26
N PHE A 54 -5.30 9.21 3.29
CA PHE A 54 -5.85 8.26 2.32
C PHE A 54 -7.26 7.80 2.64
N SER A 55 -7.55 7.44 3.88
CA SER A 55 -8.86 6.93 4.27
C SER A 55 -9.20 7.17 5.74
N SER A 56 -10.48 7.39 6.01
CA SER A 56 -11.07 7.44 7.34
C SER A 56 -12.53 7.00 7.32
N ASP A 57 -12.99 6.40 8.42
CA ASP A 57 -14.41 6.11 8.65
C ASP A 57 -15.21 7.35 9.12
N ASN A 58 -14.55 8.48 9.32
CA ASN A 58 -15.21 9.76 9.54
C ASN A 58 -15.79 10.33 8.24
N PRO A 59 -17.12 10.41 8.08
CA PRO A 59 -17.75 10.87 6.84
C PRO A 59 -17.48 12.35 6.53
N SER A 60 -17.07 13.17 7.51
CA SER A 60 -16.69 14.57 7.25
C SER A 60 -15.29 14.70 6.65
N GLN A 61 -14.48 13.64 6.71
CA GLN A 61 -13.10 13.63 6.24
C GLN A 61 -12.73 12.22 5.72
N PRO A 62 -13.40 11.75 4.67
CA PRO A 62 -13.32 10.35 4.22
C PRO A 62 -11.92 9.93 3.74
N GLY A 63 -11.10 10.85 3.23
CA GLY A 63 -9.75 10.57 2.70
C GLY A 63 -9.70 10.44 1.18
N PHE A 64 -8.49 10.61 0.65
CA PHE A 64 -8.17 10.61 -0.78
C PHE A 64 -8.66 9.35 -1.51
N TYR A 65 -8.35 8.15 -1.00
CA TYR A 65 -8.76 6.89 -1.63
C TYR A 65 -10.25 6.61 -1.48
N VAL A 66 -10.86 7.01 -0.36
CA VAL A 66 -12.30 6.82 -0.15
C VAL A 66 -13.10 7.68 -1.12
N GLU A 67 -12.69 8.94 -1.35
CA GLU A 67 -13.34 9.82 -2.34
C GLU A 67 -13.11 9.37 -3.78
N ILE A 68 -11.95 8.79 -4.11
CA ILE A 68 -11.76 8.11 -5.41
C ILE A 68 -12.74 6.94 -5.55
N GLY A 69 -12.89 6.12 -4.50
CA GLY A 69 -13.86 5.04 -4.48
C GLY A 69 -15.30 5.51 -4.68
N GLN A 70 -15.69 6.62 -4.04
CA GLN A 70 -17.01 7.24 -4.21
C GLN A 70 -17.24 7.70 -5.66
N ALA A 71 -16.26 8.35 -6.27
CA ALA A 71 -16.33 8.77 -7.67
C ALA A 71 -16.43 7.58 -8.63
N LEU A 72 -15.70 6.49 -8.37
CA LEU A 72 -15.80 5.25 -9.12
C LEU A 72 -17.17 4.60 -9.00
N ALA A 73 -17.71 4.49 -7.78
CA ALA A 73 -19.02 3.92 -7.53
C ALA A 73 -20.12 4.71 -8.27
N GLN A 74 -20.04 6.04 -8.22
CA GLN A 74 -20.93 6.93 -8.97
C GLN A 74 -20.85 6.68 -10.48
N ALA A 75 -19.64 6.59 -11.04
CA ALA A 75 -19.43 6.31 -12.47
C ALA A 75 -19.86 4.90 -12.88
N LEU A 76 -19.79 3.92 -11.97
CA LEU A 76 -20.28 2.56 -12.15
C LEU A 76 -21.81 2.43 -12.03
N GLY A 77 -22.49 3.48 -11.55
CA GLY A 77 -23.92 3.43 -11.24
C GLY A 77 -24.25 2.52 -10.04
N GLN A 78 -23.32 2.35 -9.12
CA GLN A 78 -23.43 1.44 -7.97
C GLN A 78 -23.40 2.22 -6.65
N PRO A 79 -24.21 1.84 -5.64
CA PRO A 79 -24.02 2.36 -4.29
C PRO A 79 -22.67 1.89 -3.74
N ILE A 80 -21.99 2.73 -2.98
CA ILE A 80 -20.73 2.35 -2.32
C ILE A 80 -20.97 1.83 -0.91
N THR A 81 -20.24 0.80 -0.52
CA THR A 81 -20.11 0.36 0.87
C THR A 81 -18.65 0.10 1.21
N TYR A 82 -18.33 0.06 2.50
CA TYR A 82 -16.94 -0.03 2.97
C TYR A 82 -16.73 -1.26 3.84
N ASP A 83 -15.59 -1.92 3.64
CA ASP A 83 -15.02 -2.89 4.56
C ASP A 83 -13.82 -2.24 5.26
N TRP A 84 -14.00 -1.90 6.54
CA TRP A 84 -13.00 -1.18 7.32
C TRP A 84 -12.02 -2.15 7.97
N TYR A 85 -10.76 -2.09 7.55
CA TYR A 85 -9.71 -2.92 8.13
C TYR A 85 -8.39 -2.16 8.18
N LYS A 86 -7.69 -2.29 9.30
CA LYS A 86 -6.41 -1.62 9.50
C LYS A 86 -5.32 -2.14 8.56
N SER A 87 -4.68 -1.23 7.84
CA SER A 87 -3.71 -1.47 6.77
C SER A 87 -2.27 -1.66 7.25
N TYR A 88 -1.98 -1.40 8.53
CA TYR A 88 -0.62 -1.47 9.08
C TYR A 88 0.04 -2.86 9.02
N PHE A 89 -0.71 -3.91 8.68
CA PHE A 89 -0.17 -5.26 8.44
C PHE A 89 0.08 -5.60 6.95
N GLY A 90 0.16 -4.59 6.08
CA GLY A 90 0.56 -4.74 4.67
C GLY A 90 -0.25 -5.80 3.93
N LYS A 91 0.43 -6.82 3.38
CA LYS A 91 -0.19 -7.92 2.61
C LYS A 91 -1.26 -8.70 3.41
N ARG A 92 -1.23 -8.69 4.76
CA ARG A 92 -2.29 -9.33 5.57
C ARG A 92 -3.64 -8.71 5.33
N THR A 93 -3.71 -7.38 5.25
CA THR A 93 -4.96 -6.65 5.02
C THR A 93 -5.58 -7.08 3.71
N VAL A 94 -4.80 -7.16 2.63
CA VAL A 94 -5.27 -7.65 1.32
C VAL A 94 -5.77 -9.10 1.38
N ARG A 95 -5.07 -9.99 2.10
CA ARG A 95 -5.46 -11.41 2.23
C ARG A 95 -6.81 -11.59 2.92
N VAL A 96 -7.02 -10.91 4.06
CA VAL A 96 -8.22 -11.12 4.88
C VAL A 96 -9.43 -10.36 4.37
N THR A 97 -9.22 -9.27 3.63
CA THR A 97 -10.30 -8.43 3.11
C THR A 97 -10.60 -8.76 1.64
N LEU A 98 -9.81 -8.22 0.69
CA LEU A 98 -10.01 -8.39 -0.75
C LEU A 98 -10.03 -9.85 -1.19
N LEU A 99 -8.99 -10.63 -0.83
CA LEU A 99 -8.94 -12.06 -1.17
C LEU A 99 -9.87 -12.91 -0.29
N GLY A 100 -10.21 -12.40 0.89
CA GLY A 100 -11.26 -12.92 1.77
C GLY A 100 -12.69 -12.58 1.32
N LYS A 101 -12.84 -11.93 0.15
CA LYS A 101 -14.11 -11.54 -0.49
C LYS A 101 -14.97 -10.56 0.33
N GLN A 102 -14.39 -9.84 1.29
CA GLN A 102 -15.10 -8.84 2.09
C GLN A 102 -15.42 -7.58 1.26
N CYS A 103 -14.55 -7.22 0.33
CA CYS A 103 -14.74 -6.13 -0.61
C CYS A 103 -14.45 -6.57 -2.05
N ASP A 104 -14.74 -5.69 -3.01
CA ASP A 104 -14.53 -5.90 -4.43
C ASP A 104 -13.25 -5.22 -4.95
N ALA A 105 -12.80 -4.14 -4.29
CA ALA A 105 -11.62 -3.38 -4.69
C ALA A 105 -10.87 -2.80 -3.48
N MET A 106 -9.56 -2.59 -3.64
CA MET A 106 -8.71 -1.85 -2.70
C MET A 106 -7.85 -0.85 -3.47
N ILE A 107 -7.92 0.44 -3.10
CA ILE A 107 -7.23 1.53 -3.79
C ILE A 107 -5.88 1.81 -3.11
N GLY A 108 -4.85 2.11 -3.89
CA GLY A 108 -3.53 2.52 -3.39
C GLY A 108 -2.53 1.38 -3.23
N LEU A 109 -2.77 0.23 -3.89
CA LEU A 109 -1.82 -0.88 -3.85
C LEU A 109 -0.66 -0.62 -4.82
N PRO A 110 0.57 -1.08 -4.49
CA PRO A 110 1.70 -1.02 -5.40
C PRO A 110 1.39 -1.82 -6.67
N ARG A 111 1.45 -1.17 -7.83
CA ARG A 111 1.33 -1.84 -9.13
C ARG A 111 2.62 -2.59 -9.44
N SER A 112 2.71 -3.82 -8.93
CA SER A 112 3.81 -4.74 -9.20
C SER A 112 3.27 -6.16 -9.31
N GLU A 113 3.81 -6.94 -10.26
CA GLU A 113 3.46 -8.36 -10.41
C GLU A 113 3.89 -9.17 -9.16
N ASP A 114 4.96 -8.73 -8.47
CA ASP A 114 5.44 -9.35 -7.22
C ASP A 114 4.56 -9.00 -6.01
N PHE A 115 3.71 -7.97 -6.13
CA PHE A 115 2.80 -7.59 -5.07
C PHE A 115 1.55 -8.48 -5.09
N MET A 116 1.67 -9.68 -4.51
CA MET A 116 0.56 -10.64 -4.36
C MET A 116 -0.02 -11.16 -5.69
N GLY A 117 0.73 -11.05 -6.79
CA GLY A 117 0.44 -11.78 -8.01
C GLY A 117 0.61 -13.30 -7.80
N PRO A 118 -0.17 -14.14 -8.50
CA PRO A 118 -1.24 -13.80 -9.44
C PRO A 118 -2.61 -13.62 -8.75
N ALA A 119 -2.68 -13.61 -7.42
CA ALA A 119 -3.95 -13.58 -6.68
C ALA A 119 -4.64 -12.21 -6.74
N VAL A 120 -3.87 -11.14 -6.88
CA VAL A 120 -4.34 -9.77 -7.10
C VAL A 120 -4.04 -9.36 -8.54
N ILE A 121 -5.01 -8.71 -9.18
CA ILE A 121 -4.86 -8.05 -10.48
C ILE A 121 -5.13 -6.55 -10.31
N PHE A 122 -4.55 -5.71 -11.17
CA PHE A 122 -4.53 -4.26 -10.97
C PHE A 122 -5.17 -3.50 -12.13
N SER A 123 -5.84 -2.39 -11.82
CA SER A 123 -6.08 -1.32 -12.81
C SER A 123 -4.77 -0.69 -13.25
N SER A 124 -4.79 0.10 -14.33
CA SER A 124 -3.78 1.12 -14.65
C SER A 124 -3.44 1.97 -13.42
N ALA A 125 -2.18 2.43 -13.39
CA ALA A 125 -1.73 3.33 -12.33
C ALA A 125 -2.44 4.67 -12.45
N PHE A 126 -2.90 5.22 -11.32
CA PHE A 126 -3.59 6.50 -11.28
C PHE A 126 -2.80 7.60 -10.56
N ALA A 127 -1.78 7.22 -9.79
CA ALA A 127 -0.87 8.12 -9.10
C ALA A 127 0.50 7.46 -8.91
N ARG A 128 1.53 8.27 -8.70
CA ARG A 128 2.82 7.81 -8.16
C ARG A 128 2.97 8.39 -6.77
N GLU A 129 3.27 7.52 -5.82
CA GLU A 129 3.47 7.88 -4.42
C GLU A 129 4.88 7.51 -3.99
N GLY A 130 5.43 8.25 -3.04
CA GLY A 130 6.80 8.04 -2.63
C GLY A 130 7.17 8.77 -1.35
N TYR A 131 8.36 8.45 -0.85
CA TYR A 131 9.01 9.20 0.22
C TYR A 131 9.44 10.57 -0.28
N ALA A 132 9.56 11.51 0.64
CA ALA A 132 9.91 12.89 0.35
C ALA A 132 10.90 13.44 1.39
N LEU A 133 11.73 14.37 0.93
CA LEU A 133 12.44 15.30 1.79
C LEU A 133 11.53 16.47 2.15
N VAL A 134 11.52 16.84 3.42
CA VAL A 134 10.79 17.98 3.96
C VAL A 134 11.77 18.93 4.64
N ALA A 135 11.73 20.20 4.28
CA ALA A 135 12.60 21.21 4.86
C ALA A 135 11.91 22.57 4.92
N ALA A 136 12.48 23.51 5.68
CA ALA A 136 12.02 24.89 5.66
C ALA A 136 12.12 25.46 4.23
N LYS A 137 11.15 26.30 3.85
CA LYS A 137 11.17 27.00 2.55
C LYS A 137 12.49 27.80 2.41
N GLY A 138 13.11 27.72 1.24
CA GLY A 138 14.39 28.39 0.93
C GLY A 138 15.64 27.56 1.22
N GLN A 139 15.53 26.43 1.94
CA GLN A 139 16.63 25.47 2.09
C GLN A 139 16.82 24.63 0.83
N ALA A 140 18.06 24.43 0.38
CA ALA A 140 18.33 23.48 -0.71
C ALA A 140 18.09 22.04 -0.23
N ILE A 141 17.24 21.31 -0.95
CA ILE A 141 16.96 19.88 -0.79
C ILE A 141 16.79 19.25 -2.19
N GLY A 142 17.89 19.20 -2.93
CA GLY A 142 18.01 18.69 -4.29
C GLY A 142 18.56 17.27 -4.39
N GLY A 143 18.79 16.57 -3.28
CA GLY A 143 19.20 15.16 -3.28
C GLY A 143 19.88 14.72 -1.98
N VAL A 144 20.40 13.49 -1.98
CA VAL A 144 21.11 12.92 -0.82
C VAL A 144 22.36 13.72 -0.43
N ASP A 145 23.01 14.36 -1.40
CA ASP A 145 24.22 15.15 -1.17
C ASP A 145 23.96 16.45 -0.43
N ASP A 146 22.77 17.02 -0.57
CA ASP A 146 22.38 18.20 0.21
C ASP A 146 22.09 17.84 1.68
N LEU A 147 22.08 16.55 2.04
CA LEU A 147 21.89 16.10 3.41
C LEU A 147 23.20 16.04 4.21
N ARG A 148 24.36 16.23 3.57
CA ARG A 148 25.66 16.19 4.25
C ARG A 148 25.75 17.23 5.36
N GLY A 149 26.18 16.80 6.53
CA GLY A 149 26.29 17.60 7.76
C GLY A 149 24.94 17.97 8.39
N LYS A 150 23.82 17.50 7.86
CA LYS A 150 22.48 17.80 8.39
C LYS A 150 22.00 16.72 9.36
N ARG A 151 21.12 17.14 10.26
CA ARG A 151 20.29 16.25 11.08
C ARG A 151 19.04 15.88 10.28
N VAL A 152 18.91 14.60 9.94
CA VAL A 152 17.80 14.10 9.14
C VAL A 152 16.87 13.26 10.02
N ALA A 153 15.67 13.78 10.28
CA ALA A 153 14.61 13.00 10.90
C ALA A 153 14.11 11.92 9.92
N VAL A 154 14.22 10.66 10.30
CA VAL A 154 13.88 9.54 9.42
C VAL A 154 13.12 8.47 10.20
N GLN A 155 12.06 7.95 9.60
CA GLN A 155 11.22 6.95 10.27
C GLN A 155 11.95 5.60 10.37
N TYR A 156 11.87 4.98 11.54
CA TYR A 156 12.35 3.64 11.79
C TYR A 156 11.71 2.61 10.85
N ALA A 157 12.48 1.60 10.44
CA ALA A 157 12.06 0.52 9.54
C ALA A 157 11.52 1.01 8.19
N SER A 158 12.13 2.06 7.63
CA SER A 158 11.76 2.62 6.32
C SER A 158 12.90 2.52 5.31
N THR A 159 12.58 2.53 4.00
CA THR A 159 13.58 2.57 2.93
C THR A 159 14.54 3.77 3.08
N PRO A 160 14.06 5.00 3.37
CA PRO A 160 14.94 6.12 3.69
C PRO A 160 15.95 5.84 4.80
N GLN A 161 15.55 5.15 5.88
CA GLN A 161 16.47 4.83 6.96
C GLN A 161 17.61 3.92 6.49
N ASN A 162 17.26 2.88 5.71
CA ASN A 162 18.25 1.95 5.15
C ASN A 162 19.21 2.68 4.20
N LEU A 163 18.69 3.58 3.36
CA LEU A 163 19.51 4.37 2.42
C LEU A 163 20.51 5.28 3.15
N LEU A 164 20.12 5.82 4.31
CA LEU A 164 20.98 6.69 5.12
C LEU A 164 21.88 5.92 6.11
N ALA A 165 21.74 4.60 6.23
CA ALA A 165 22.41 3.82 7.27
C ALA A 165 23.95 3.90 7.14
N THR A 166 24.47 3.79 5.91
CA THR A 166 25.91 3.82 5.58
C THR A 166 26.47 5.22 5.37
N ARG A 167 25.65 6.27 5.60
CA ARG A 167 26.05 7.67 5.46
C ARG A 167 26.47 8.22 6.81
N ASP A 168 27.77 8.23 7.07
CA ASP A 168 28.37 8.78 8.29
C ASP A 168 28.48 10.31 8.27
N ASP A 169 28.39 10.88 7.07
CA ASP A 169 28.32 12.32 6.81
C ASP A 169 26.93 12.92 7.09
N ILE A 170 25.96 12.12 7.52
CA ILE A 170 24.58 12.53 7.83
C ILE A 170 24.25 12.14 9.25
N GLN A 171 23.74 13.07 10.06
CA GLN A 171 23.29 12.76 11.41
C GLN A 171 21.84 12.27 11.38
N LYS A 172 21.60 10.99 11.66
CA LYS A 172 20.27 10.39 11.64
C LYS A 172 19.54 10.67 12.95
N VAL A 173 18.36 11.27 12.88
CA VAL A 173 17.40 11.41 14.00
C VAL A 173 16.28 10.39 13.77
N THR A 174 16.49 9.16 14.26
CA THR A 174 15.50 8.08 14.09
C THR A 174 14.26 8.36 14.92
N VAL A 175 13.08 8.31 14.29
CA VAL A 175 11.76 8.48 14.93
C VAL A 175 10.84 7.31 14.62
N LEU A 176 9.72 7.16 15.31
CA LEU A 176 8.79 6.04 15.10
C LEU A 176 7.69 6.34 14.08
N SER A 177 7.41 7.62 13.81
CA SER A 177 6.31 8.04 12.93
C SER A 177 6.65 9.28 12.08
N PRO A 178 5.94 9.50 10.95
CA PRO A 178 6.03 10.76 10.19
C PRO A 178 5.70 12.00 11.03
N GLU A 179 4.75 11.91 11.96
CA GLU A 179 4.36 12.97 12.87
C GLU A 179 5.54 13.40 13.76
N GLU A 180 6.25 12.44 14.35
CA GLU A 180 7.44 12.70 15.16
C GLU A 180 8.58 13.31 14.33
N ALA A 181 8.72 12.93 13.06
CA ALA A 181 9.71 13.54 12.17
C ALA A 181 9.39 15.00 11.89
N MET A 182 8.12 15.32 11.59
CA MET A 182 7.66 16.69 11.39
C MET A 182 7.80 17.52 12.68
N GLN A 183 7.52 16.95 13.84
CA GLN A 183 7.76 17.61 15.13
C GLN A 183 9.25 17.86 15.38
N ALA A 184 10.12 16.91 15.03
CA ALA A 184 11.56 17.09 15.15
C ALA A 184 12.07 18.22 14.24
N LEU A 185 11.54 18.33 13.03
CA LEU A 185 11.82 19.43 12.11
C LEU A 185 11.35 20.78 12.69
N ASP A 186 10.11 20.84 13.18
CA ASP A 186 9.52 22.08 13.73
C ASP A 186 10.20 22.58 15.00
N GLN A 187 10.66 21.67 15.84
CA GLN A 187 11.39 21.99 17.07
C GLN A 187 12.88 22.26 16.82
N GLY A 188 13.34 22.21 15.57
CA GLY A 188 14.75 22.39 15.21
C GLY A 188 15.65 21.27 15.74
N ARG A 189 15.10 20.11 16.09
CA ARG A 189 15.87 18.88 16.43
C ARG A 189 16.41 18.18 15.18
N ALA A 190 15.77 18.41 14.03
CA ALA A 190 16.24 18.01 12.71
C ALA A 190 16.21 19.22 11.74
N ASP A 191 17.06 19.17 10.73
CA ASP A 191 17.15 20.19 9.67
C ASP A 191 16.36 19.79 8.41
N VAL A 192 16.12 18.48 8.24
CA VAL A 192 15.33 17.88 7.16
C VAL A 192 14.59 16.67 7.74
N ALA A 193 13.37 16.39 7.27
CA ALA A 193 12.73 15.09 7.46
C ALA A 193 12.72 14.28 6.16
N PHE A 194 12.97 12.98 6.23
CA PHE A 194 12.87 12.05 5.11
C PHE A 194 11.82 10.97 5.46
N ILE A 195 10.58 11.19 5.00
CA ILE A 195 9.39 10.46 5.45
C ILE A 195 8.40 10.26 4.30
N TRP A 196 7.30 9.53 4.55
CA TRP A 196 6.27 9.27 3.55
C TRP A 196 5.64 10.57 3.04
N GLY A 197 5.75 10.83 1.73
CA GLY A 197 5.40 12.11 1.12
C GLY A 197 3.95 12.53 1.30
N PRO A 198 2.96 11.66 1.02
CA PRO A 198 1.54 11.96 1.25
C PRO A 198 1.24 12.40 2.69
N VAL A 199 1.80 11.74 3.69
CA VAL A 199 1.62 12.11 5.11
C VAL A 199 2.34 13.43 5.42
N ALA A 200 3.56 13.64 4.90
CA ALA A 200 4.26 14.91 5.05
C ALA A 200 3.44 16.09 4.50
N GLY A 201 2.85 15.93 3.32
CA GLY A 201 2.01 16.94 2.69
C GLY A 201 0.74 17.24 3.48
N TRP A 202 0.04 16.18 3.90
CA TRP A 202 -1.13 16.29 4.76
C TRP A 202 -0.83 17.03 6.07
N LEU A 203 0.23 16.65 6.77
CA LEU A 203 0.64 17.27 8.02
C LEU A 203 1.04 18.74 7.80
N ASN A 204 1.80 19.02 6.74
CA ASN A 204 2.23 20.39 6.41
C ASN A 204 1.02 21.33 6.23
N MET A 205 0.00 20.86 5.50
CA MET A 205 -1.23 21.61 5.26
C MET A 205 -2.08 21.76 6.52
N THR A 206 -2.29 20.68 7.29
CA THR A 206 -3.27 20.66 8.38
C THR A 206 -2.74 21.10 9.74
N ALA A 207 -1.45 20.90 10.00
CA ALA A 207 -0.83 21.16 11.30
C ALA A 207 0.24 22.26 11.27
N TYR A 208 0.86 22.51 10.12
CA TYR A 208 2.01 23.44 10.02
C TYR A 208 1.78 24.64 9.11
N GLY A 209 0.56 24.86 8.60
CA GLY A 209 0.21 26.05 7.81
C GLY A 209 1.07 26.24 6.56
N ASP A 210 1.39 25.14 5.87
CA ASP A 210 2.20 25.10 4.65
C ASP A 210 3.60 25.75 4.78
N ARG A 211 4.19 25.71 5.98
CA ARG A 211 5.51 26.30 6.25
C ARG A 211 6.67 25.58 5.56
N TYR A 212 6.52 24.29 5.26
CA TYR A 212 7.58 23.47 4.70
C TYR A 212 7.48 23.33 3.18
N GLN A 213 8.62 23.15 2.53
CA GLN A 213 8.70 22.63 1.16
C GLN A 213 8.88 21.12 1.22
N ILE A 214 8.29 20.43 0.24
CA ILE A 214 8.33 18.98 0.12
C ILE A 214 8.90 18.64 -1.25
N ARG A 215 9.88 17.75 -1.29
CA ARG A 215 10.49 17.23 -2.51
C ARG A 215 10.36 15.72 -2.53
N LEU A 216 9.55 15.23 -3.46
CA LEU A 216 9.43 13.79 -3.72
C LEU A 216 10.79 13.20 -4.09
N THR A 217 10.99 11.94 -3.74
CA THR A 217 12.21 11.18 -4.05
C THR A 217 11.89 10.02 -4.98
N GLU A 218 12.85 9.67 -5.84
CA GLU A 218 12.80 8.54 -6.75
C GLU A 218 14.03 7.65 -6.54
N GLY A 219 13.82 6.34 -6.64
CA GLY A 219 14.84 5.32 -6.42
C GLY A 219 14.17 3.99 -6.03
N GLU A 220 14.95 2.92 -6.00
CA GLU A 220 14.47 1.61 -5.60
C GLU A 220 13.85 1.66 -4.19
N GLY A 221 12.59 1.24 -4.07
CA GLY A 221 11.84 1.25 -2.81
C GLY A 221 11.49 2.64 -2.25
N LEU A 222 11.77 3.73 -2.98
CA LEU A 222 11.43 5.10 -2.56
C LEU A 222 10.10 5.60 -3.15
N SER A 223 9.63 4.99 -4.24
CA SER A 223 8.35 5.34 -4.85
C SER A 223 7.71 4.13 -5.54
N TRP A 224 6.39 4.18 -5.73
CA TRP A 224 5.65 3.18 -6.49
C TRP A 224 4.49 3.81 -7.26
N ASP A 225 4.10 3.13 -8.33
CA ASP A 225 2.83 3.37 -8.99
C ASP A 225 1.70 2.82 -8.12
N ALA A 226 0.75 3.69 -7.76
CA ALA A 226 -0.46 3.32 -7.06
C ALA A 226 -1.55 2.91 -8.05
N ALA A 227 -2.14 1.74 -7.82
CA ALA A 227 -3.23 1.19 -8.61
C ALA A 227 -4.37 0.69 -7.71
N ILE A 228 -5.47 0.31 -8.34
CA ILE A 228 -6.61 -0.33 -7.68
C ILE A 228 -6.45 -1.84 -7.86
N GLY A 229 -6.40 -2.58 -6.76
CA GLY A 229 -6.32 -4.02 -6.76
C GLY A 229 -7.69 -4.69 -6.67
N PHE A 230 -7.79 -5.82 -7.37
CA PHE A 230 -8.96 -6.68 -7.42
C PHE A 230 -8.52 -8.13 -7.23
N ALA A 231 -9.39 -8.99 -6.72
CA ALA A 231 -9.12 -10.43 -6.74
C ALA A 231 -9.01 -10.93 -8.20
N LYS A 232 -8.16 -11.93 -8.46
CA LYS A 232 -7.93 -12.52 -9.79
C LYS A 232 -9.22 -12.86 -10.57
N GLY A 233 -10.28 -13.26 -9.86
CA GLY A 233 -11.57 -13.59 -10.47
C GLY A 233 -12.43 -12.39 -10.90
N SER A 234 -12.02 -11.16 -10.60
CA SER A 234 -12.81 -9.94 -10.81
C SER A 234 -12.36 -9.14 -12.04
N SER A 235 -11.89 -9.81 -13.10
CA SER A 235 -11.37 -9.16 -14.30
C SER A 235 -12.34 -8.19 -14.95
N GLU A 236 -13.63 -8.53 -15.04
CA GLU A 236 -14.66 -7.67 -15.63
C GLU A 236 -14.84 -6.35 -14.85
N LEU A 237 -14.88 -6.42 -13.52
CA LEU A 237 -14.94 -5.23 -12.68
C LEU A 237 -13.66 -4.39 -12.83
N ARG A 238 -12.49 -5.04 -12.87
CA ARG A 238 -11.21 -4.38 -13.10
C ARG A 238 -11.21 -3.65 -14.45
N ASP A 239 -11.64 -4.29 -15.53
CA ASP A 239 -11.72 -3.70 -16.88
C ASP A 239 -12.67 -2.49 -16.91
N ARG A 240 -13.84 -2.59 -16.25
CA ARG A 240 -14.80 -1.48 -16.14
C ARG A 240 -14.20 -0.29 -15.37
N VAL A 241 -13.55 -0.54 -14.24
CA VAL A 241 -12.87 0.51 -13.46
C VAL A 241 -11.75 1.14 -14.28
N ASP A 242 -10.96 0.32 -14.98
CA ASP A 242 -9.86 0.80 -15.81
C ASP A 242 -10.32 1.71 -16.94
N ALA A 243 -11.46 1.41 -17.56
CA ALA A 243 -12.08 2.27 -18.56
C ALA A 243 -12.60 3.61 -17.99
N ILE A 244 -12.96 3.65 -16.70
CA ILE A 244 -13.45 4.87 -16.03
C ILE A 244 -12.29 5.77 -15.57
N LEU A 245 -11.16 5.20 -15.14
CA LEU A 245 -10.04 5.96 -14.55
C LEU A 245 -9.58 7.18 -15.38
N PRO A 246 -9.46 7.12 -16.73
CA PRO A 246 -9.10 8.28 -17.54
C PRO A 246 -10.06 9.47 -17.37
N THR A 247 -11.36 9.20 -17.19
CA THR A 247 -12.38 10.24 -17.00
C THR A 247 -12.31 10.90 -15.61
N LEU A 248 -11.70 10.23 -14.63
CA LEU A 248 -11.56 10.72 -13.25
C LEU A 248 -10.21 11.42 -12.99
N GLN A 249 -9.31 11.52 -13.98
CA GLN A 249 -7.98 12.12 -13.77
C GLN A 249 -8.04 13.52 -13.15
N ARG A 250 -8.98 14.35 -13.60
CA ARG A 250 -9.15 15.70 -13.02
C ARG A 250 -9.61 15.64 -11.57
N THR A 251 -10.62 14.81 -11.29
CA THR A 251 -11.11 14.58 -9.93
C THR A 251 -10.00 14.09 -9.01
N ILE A 252 -9.20 13.12 -9.45
CA ILE A 252 -8.06 12.58 -8.69
C ILE A 252 -7.03 13.69 -8.41
N ALA A 253 -6.72 14.54 -9.39
CA ALA A 253 -5.80 15.66 -9.19
C ALA A 253 -6.34 16.69 -8.18
N ASP A 254 -7.63 17.04 -8.27
CA ASP A 254 -8.26 17.98 -7.34
C ASP A 254 -8.35 17.38 -5.92
N LEU A 255 -8.58 16.07 -5.80
CA LEU A 255 -8.53 15.36 -4.51
C LEU A 255 -7.11 15.33 -3.93
N ALA A 256 -6.08 15.13 -4.75
CA ALA A 256 -4.69 15.16 -4.29
C ALA A 256 -4.35 16.53 -3.69
N VAL A 257 -4.80 17.62 -4.32
CA VAL A 257 -4.67 18.98 -3.78
C VAL A 257 -5.46 19.14 -2.48
N LYS A 258 -6.73 18.73 -2.45
CA LYS A 258 -7.61 18.80 -1.26
C LYS A 258 -6.99 18.12 -0.04
N TYR A 259 -6.28 17.00 -0.26
CA TYR A 259 -5.64 16.22 0.78
C TYR A 259 -4.14 16.52 0.95
N GLY A 260 -3.65 17.60 0.33
CA GLY A 260 -2.28 18.07 0.50
C GLY A 260 -1.21 17.09 0.01
N LEU A 261 -1.54 16.15 -0.89
CA LEU A 261 -0.56 15.21 -1.43
C LEU A 261 0.49 15.98 -2.24
N PRO A 262 1.79 15.75 -2.01
CA PRO A 262 2.84 16.47 -2.72
C PRO A 262 2.84 16.10 -4.20
N ALA A 263 3.03 17.10 -5.04
CA ALA A 263 3.19 16.96 -6.48
C ALA A 263 4.52 17.59 -6.92
N GLY A 264 5.01 17.20 -8.09
CA GLY A 264 6.24 17.71 -8.69
C GLY A 264 7.16 16.62 -9.17
N GLN A 265 8.22 17.03 -9.87
CA GLN A 265 9.25 16.10 -10.34
C GLN A 265 10.04 15.55 -9.15
N PRO A 266 10.10 14.22 -8.96
CA PRO A 266 10.92 13.62 -7.92
C PRO A 266 12.41 13.90 -8.15
N VAL A 267 13.14 13.95 -7.05
CA VAL A 267 14.59 14.00 -7.04
C VAL A 267 15.13 12.57 -7.02
N ARG A 268 16.03 12.22 -7.94
CA ARG A 268 16.63 10.89 -8.01
C ARG A 268 17.69 10.69 -6.93
N PHE A 269 17.54 9.61 -6.18
CA PHE A 269 18.53 9.11 -5.24
C PHE A 269 19.24 7.90 -5.86
N GLY A 270 20.57 7.96 -5.98
CA GLY A 270 21.36 6.75 -6.24
C GLY A 270 21.64 6.39 -7.71
N ALA A 271 21.60 7.32 -8.66
CA ALA A 271 22.36 7.12 -9.89
C ALA A 271 23.80 7.63 -9.66
N ILE A 272 24.78 6.72 -9.70
CA ILE A 272 26.13 7.11 -10.09
C ILE A 272 25.94 7.78 -11.46
N GLU A 273 26.27 9.06 -11.60
CA GLU A 273 26.39 9.63 -12.94
C GLU A 273 27.34 8.72 -13.71
N ALA A 274 26.82 8.00 -14.71
CA ALA A 274 27.68 7.48 -15.74
C ALA A 274 28.43 8.69 -16.28
N VAL A 275 29.72 8.77 -15.98
CA VAL A 275 30.63 9.73 -16.60
C VAL A 275 30.30 9.71 -18.08
N PRO A 276 29.97 10.86 -18.71
CA PRO A 276 29.74 10.87 -20.14
C PRO A 276 30.98 10.29 -20.77
N THR A 277 30.84 9.12 -21.42
CA THR A 277 31.90 8.58 -22.27
C THR A 277 32.19 9.66 -23.28
N GLY A 278 33.32 10.34 -23.08
CA GLY A 278 33.76 11.44 -23.90
C GLY A 278 33.68 11.00 -25.36
N THR A 279 32.95 11.78 -26.14
CA THR A 279 32.87 11.62 -27.59
C THR A 279 34.26 11.89 -28.16
N THR A 280 35.07 10.86 -28.32
CA THR A 280 36.29 10.94 -29.14
C THR A 280 35.88 10.73 -30.59
N THR A 281 35.73 11.85 -31.31
CA THR A 281 35.78 11.89 -32.76
C THR A 281 37.16 11.44 -33.22
N GLY A 282 37.24 10.30 -33.90
CA GLY A 282 38.47 9.78 -34.48
C GLY A 282 38.19 8.81 -35.63
N THR A 283 38.34 9.32 -36.85
CA THR A 283 38.10 8.69 -38.15
C THR A 283 39.24 7.72 -38.54
N GLY A 284 38.92 6.53 -39.07
CA GLY A 284 39.80 5.75 -39.98
C GLY A 284 40.12 4.29 -39.59
N PRO A 285 40.39 3.37 -40.55
CA PRO A 285 39.85 2.00 -40.51
C PRO A 285 40.86 0.83 -40.42
N GLY A 286 40.42 -0.28 -39.80
CA GLY A 286 40.86 -1.69 -39.99
C GLY A 286 41.96 -2.25 -39.06
N PRO A 287 42.21 -3.57 -39.03
CA PRO A 287 41.30 -4.70 -38.72
C PRO A 287 41.87 -5.68 -37.64
N GLY A 288 41.02 -6.56 -37.08
CA GLY A 288 41.41 -7.68 -36.18
C GLY A 288 41.55 -7.25 -34.71
N VAL A 289 41.15 -8.00 -33.67
CA VAL A 289 41.17 -9.44 -33.44
C VAL A 289 40.09 -9.75 -32.39
N ALA A 290 39.35 -10.84 -32.58
CA ALA A 290 38.48 -11.42 -31.55
C ALA A 290 39.33 -12.00 -30.42
N GLN A 291 39.14 -11.54 -29.19
CA GLN A 291 39.70 -12.20 -28.01
C GLN A 291 38.59 -12.52 -27.02
N VAL A 292 38.21 -13.80 -27.05
CA VAL A 292 37.37 -14.47 -26.06
C VAL A 292 38.21 -14.64 -24.80
N ALA A 293 37.86 -13.95 -23.71
CA ALA A 293 38.46 -14.18 -22.41
C ALA A 293 37.59 -15.20 -21.65
N ASN A 294 38.07 -16.45 -21.64
CA ASN A 294 37.62 -17.51 -20.76
C ASN A 294 37.75 -17.07 -19.30
N VAL A 295 36.65 -17.14 -18.54
CA VAL A 295 36.72 -17.13 -17.08
C VAL A 295 36.72 -18.60 -16.64
N VAL A 296 37.86 -19.00 -16.08
CA VAL A 296 38.11 -20.32 -15.52
C VAL A 296 37.25 -20.47 -14.25
N ALA A 297 36.35 -21.45 -14.26
CA ALA A 297 35.67 -21.93 -13.07
C ALA A 297 36.67 -22.73 -12.22
N THR A 298 36.97 -22.24 -11.03
CA THR A 298 37.62 -23.05 -9.98
C THR A 298 36.54 -23.62 -9.07
N GLU A 299 36.29 -24.92 -9.21
CA GLU A 299 35.53 -25.71 -8.26
C GLU A 299 36.24 -25.73 -6.90
N THR A 300 35.49 -25.45 -5.83
CA THR A 300 35.80 -25.95 -4.49
C THR A 300 34.62 -26.79 -4.03
N LYS A 301 34.93 -28.03 -3.64
CA LYS A 301 34.01 -29.08 -3.23
C LYS A 301 33.93 -29.09 -1.70
N GLY A 302 32.73 -28.96 -1.14
CA GLY A 302 32.47 -29.04 0.30
C GLY A 302 31.02 -28.65 0.60
N ASP A 303 30.19 -29.66 0.87
CA ASP A 303 28.73 -29.63 0.95
C ASP A 303 28.11 -28.52 1.84
N ALA A 304 27.47 -27.56 1.19
CA ALA A 304 26.20 -26.97 1.61
C ALA A 304 25.51 -26.51 0.32
N ALA A 305 24.33 -27.08 0.01
CA ALA A 305 23.58 -26.69 -1.18
C ALA A 305 23.43 -25.16 -1.19
N ALA A 306 24.00 -24.51 -2.21
CA ALA A 306 23.81 -23.09 -2.44
C ALA A 306 22.29 -22.84 -2.46
N PRO A 307 21.77 -21.88 -1.67
CA PRO A 307 20.33 -21.67 -1.58
C PRO A 307 19.80 -21.34 -2.98
N ASN A 308 18.79 -22.10 -3.43
CA ASN A 308 18.05 -21.78 -4.63
C ASN A 308 17.56 -20.32 -4.50
N ALA A 309 17.97 -19.45 -5.42
CA ALA A 309 17.69 -18.03 -5.38
C ALA A 309 16.17 -17.73 -5.29
N GLU A 310 15.34 -18.60 -5.86
CA GLU A 310 13.88 -18.52 -5.79
C GLU A 310 13.34 -18.81 -4.38
N VAL A 311 13.88 -19.85 -3.72
CA VAL A 311 13.51 -20.23 -2.34
C VAL A 311 14.01 -19.18 -1.34
N ALA A 312 15.22 -18.64 -1.56
CA ALA A 312 15.74 -17.52 -0.77
C ALA A 312 14.91 -16.25 -0.98
N GLY A 313 14.40 -16.00 -2.19
CA GLY A 313 13.48 -14.90 -2.47
C GLY A 313 12.15 -15.02 -1.71
N ALA A 314 11.52 -16.21 -1.74
CA ALA A 314 10.31 -16.48 -0.98
C ALA A 314 10.55 -16.36 0.54
N GLY A 315 11.69 -16.87 1.03
CA GLY A 315 12.12 -16.72 2.42
C GLY A 315 12.32 -15.28 2.84
N LYS A 316 12.94 -14.46 1.98
CA LYS A 316 13.17 -13.03 2.19
C LYS A 316 11.85 -12.29 2.41
N GLU A 317 10.85 -12.58 1.59
CA GLU A 317 9.54 -11.94 1.70
C GLU A 317 8.85 -12.27 3.04
N ILE A 318 8.87 -13.55 3.43
CA ILE A 318 8.26 -13.98 4.70
C ILE A 318 9.00 -13.37 5.89
N PHE A 319 10.34 -13.41 5.85
CA PHE A 319 11.20 -12.84 6.88
C PHE A 319 10.95 -11.33 7.04
N ASN A 320 10.98 -10.58 5.93
CA ASN A 320 10.79 -9.13 5.95
C ASN A 320 9.37 -8.72 6.37
N GLY A 321 8.37 -9.56 6.11
CA GLY A 321 6.99 -9.29 6.53
C GLY A 321 6.72 -9.52 8.02
N THR A 322 7.52 -10.34 8.71
CA THR A 322 7.20 -10.78 10.09
C THR A 322 8.37 -10.69 11.06
N CYS A 323 9.54 -11.20 10.67
CA CYS A 323 10.72 -11.29 11.54
C CYS A 323 11.52 -9.98 11.58
N ALA A 324 11.52 -9.22 10.47
CA ALA A 324 12.26 -7.98 10.34
C ALA A 324 11.81 -6.85 11.28
N HIS A 325 10.64 -6.97 11.92
CA HIS A 325 10.21 -6.03 12.94
C HIS A 325 11.24 -5.91 14.08
N CYS A 326 11.83 -7.04 14.48
CA CYS A 326 12.86 -7.11 15.52
C CYS A 326 14.26 -7.34 14.95
N HIS A 327 14.38 -8.07 13.84
CA HIS A 327 15.67 -8.46 13.26
C HIS A 327 16.13 -7.57 12.10
N GLY A 328 15.37 -6.50 11.83
CA GLY A 328 15.58 -5.55 10.75
C GLY A 328 15.33 -6.14 9.36
N PRO A 329 15.08 -5.28 8.35
CA PRO A 329 15.00 -5.72 6.96
C PRO A 329 16.28 -6.43 6.55
N ASP A 330 16.16 -7.47 5.76
CA ASP A 330 17.29 -8.27 5.28
C ASP A 330 18.18 -8.86 6.38
N ALA A 331 17.58 -9.07 7.56
CA ALA A 331 18.21 -9.65 8.75
C ALA A 331 19.34 -8.81 9.36
N ILE A 332 19.50 -7.54 8.96
CA ILE A 332 20.51 -6.63 9.50
C ILE A 332 19.96 -5.78 10.65
N GLN A 333 20.74 -5.67 11.73
CA GLN A 333 20.40 -4.81 12.87
C GLN A 333 21.63 -4.08 13.40
N SER A 334 21.42 -2.86 13.91
CA SER A 334 22.47 -2.11 14.59
C SER A 334 22.87 -2.79 15.91
N GLU A 335 21.94 -3.46 16.59
CA GLU A 335 22.28 -4.29 17.73
C GLU A 335 22.77 -5.67 17.27
N ARG A 336 24.08 -5.89 17.39
CA ARG A 336 24.75 -7.15 16.98
C ARG A 336 24.08 -8.42 17.54
N LYS A 337 23.46 -8.37 18.73
CA LYS A 337 22.82 -9.53 19.36
C LYS A 337 21.59 -10.04 18.60
N ILE A 338 20.89 -9.15 17.90
CA ILE A 338 19.69 -9.46 17.13
C ILE A 338 19.92 -9.34 15.62
N ASP A 339 21.11 -8.92 15.19
CA ASP A 339 21.57 -9.07 13.82
C ASP A 339 21.73 -10.54 13.47
N LEU A 340 20.95 -10.97 12.49
CA LEU A 340 20.86 -12.35 12.05
C LEU A 340 21.81 -12.67 10.88
N ARG A 341 22.52 -11.69 10.34
CA ARG A 341 23.65 -11.93 9.42
C ARG A 341 24.87 -12.50 10.15
N LEU A 342 24.88 -12.41 11.49
CA LEU A 342 25.90 -12.96 12.38
C LEU A 342 25.52 -14.33 12.97
N LEU A 343 24.45 -14.97 12.48
CA LEU A 343 23.98 -16.28 12.99
C LEU A 343 25.07 -17.36 12.85
N ARG A 344 25.70 -17.47 11.68
CA ARG A 344 26.77 -18.44 11.40
C ARG A 344 27.99 -18.18 12.28
N HIS A 345 28.36 -16.92 12.46
CA HIS A 345 29.45 -16.56 13.36
C HIS A 345 29.14 -16.95 14.82
N ARG A 346 27.89 -16.77 15.27
CA ARG A 346 27.51 -17.04 16.66
C ARG A 346 27.32 -18.52 16.99
N TYR A 347 26.82 -19.30 16.05
CA TYR A 347 26.37 -20.66 16.31
C TYR A 347 27.10 -21.72 15.48
N GLY A 348 27.95 -21.31 14.53
CA GLY A 348 28.71 -22.25 13.68
C GLY A 348 27.80 -23.28 13.02
N ASP A 349 28.15 -24.55 13.17
CA ASP A 349 27.41 -25.69 12.62
C ASP A 349 26.01 -25.84 13.26
N ASP A 350 25.80 -25.36 14.48
CA ASP A 350 24.52 -25.41 15.19
C ASP A 350 23.52 -24.33 14.72
N MET A 351 23.89 -23.50 13.73
CA MET A 351 23.05 -22.41 13.22
C MET A 351 21.65 -22.90 12.80
N ARG A 352 21.57 -24.04 12.11
CA ARG A 352 20.30 -24.59 11.62
C ARG A 352 19.38 -24.96 12.76
N ASP A 353 19.87 -25.75 13.70
CA ASP A 353 19.07 -26.27 14.80
C ASP A 353 18.69 -25.16 15.78
N THR A 354 19.60 -24.19 15.98
CA THR A 354 19.32 -22.98 16.77
C THR A 354 18.22 -22.14 16.13
N PHE A 355 18.29 -21.89 14.82
CA PHE A 355 17.22 -21.21 14.09
C PHE A 355 15.90 -21.97 14.25
N TRP A 356 15.91 -23.27 13.94
CA TRP A 356 14.72 -24.11 13.93
C TRP A 356 14.01 -24.13 15.27
N LYS A 357 14.75 -24.39 16.35
CA LYS A 357 14.23 -24.35 17.71
C LYS A 357 13.69 -22.96 18.07
N THR A 358 14.44 -21.90 17.75
CA THR A 358 14.07 -20.53 18.12
C THR A 358 12.78 -20.07 17.45
N VAL A 359 12.55 -20.40 16.17
CA VAL A 359 11.31 -20.01 15.48
C VAL A 359 10.12 -20.85 15.91
N HIS A 360 10.32 -22.13 16.25
CA HIS A 360 9.25 -23.02 16.71
C HIS A 360 8.83 -22.76 18.15
N GLU A 361 9.78 -22.56 19.06
CA GLU A 361 9.51 -22.40 20.49
C GLU A 361 9.39 -20.94 20.92
N GLY A 362 9.94 -20.02 20.11
CA GLY A 362 10.08 -18.61 20.48
C GLY A 362 11.14 -18.40 21.55
N ARG A 363 11.26 -17.15 22.00
CA ARG A 363 12.01 -16.75 23.21
C ARG A 363 11.15 -15.77 24.03
N PRO A 364 10.10 -16.25 24.73
CA PRO A 364 9.14 -15.37 25.39
C PRO A 364 9.78 -14.40 26.40
N ALA A 365 10.78 -14.86 27.15
CA ALA A 365 11.54 -14.03 28.09
C ALA A 365 12.36 -12.90 27.42
N LYS A 366 12.48 -12.92 26.08
CA LYS A 366 13.18 -11.93 25.26
C LYS A 366 12.24 -11.27 24.23
N GLY A 367 10.93 -11.46 24.37
CA GLY A 367 9.92 -10.82 23.53
C GLY A 367 9.69 -11.46 22.16
N MET A 368 10.33 -12.60 21.84
CA MET A 368 10.07 -13.33 20.59
C MET A 368 8.97 -14.39 20.83
N PRO A 369 7.80 -14.29 20.19
CA PRO A 369 6.76 -15.32 20.29
C PRO A 369 7.15 -16.59 19.53
N SER A 370 6.45 -17.69 19.79
CA SER A 370 6.51 -18.90 18.97
C SER A 370 5.79 -18.67 17.64
N TRP A 371 6.36 -19.18 16.55
CA TRP A 371 5.81 -19.00 15.21
C TRP A 371 5.32 -20.30 14.56
N LYS A 372 5.42 -21.45 15.25
CA LYS A 372 5.06 -22.77 14.69
C LYS A 372 3.59 -22.92 14.29
N GLU A 373 2.71 -22.09 14.84
CA GLU A 373 1.28 -22.07 14.50
C GLU A 373 0.97 -21.07 13.37
N VAL A 374 1.95 -20.25 12.98
CA VAL A 374 1.81 -19.18 11.99
C VAL A 374 2.44 -19.57 10.66
N PHE A 375 3.57 -20.29 10.68
CA PHE A 375 4.29 -20.73 9.50
C PHE A 375 4.43 -22.25 9.44
N THR A 376 4.48 -22.79 8.22
CA THR A 376 4.81 -24.20 7.97
C THR A 376 6.31 -24.44 8.02
N ASP A 377 6.72 -25.70 8.17
CA ASP A 377 8.12 -26.12 8.12
C ASP A 377 8.81 -25.72 6.81
N ASP A 378 8.09 -25.78 5.67
CA ASP A 378 8.61 -25.35 4.36
C ASP A 378 8.86 -23.84 4.30
N GLN A 379 8.01 -23.05 4.97
CA GLN A 379 8.20 -21.61 5.10
C GLN A 379 9.39 -21.30 6.00
N PHE A 380 9.58 -22.04 7.09
CA PHE A 380 10.79 -21.93 7.92
C PHE A 380 12.05 -22.32 7.15
N ALA A 381 12.00 -23.38 6.34
CA ALA A 381 13.11 -23.77 5.47
C ALA A 381 13.45 -22.65 4.48
N SER A 382 12.44 -22.02 3.87
CA SER A 382 12.62 -20.89 2.96
C SER A 382 13.27 -19.69 3.66
N ILE A 383 12.76 -19.31 4.84
CA ILE A 383 13.36 -18.25 5.67
C ILE A 383 14.82 -18.58 6.02
N TYR A 384 15.10 -19.84 6.36
CA TYR A 384 16.47 -20.28 6.66
C TYR A 384 17.39 -20.18 5.44
N SER A 385 16.91 -20.56 4.25
CA SER A 385 17.64 -20.38 2.99
C SER A 385 17.95 -18.92 2.70
N PHE A 386 17.02 -18.00 2.99
CA PHE A 386 17.28 -16.57 2.94
C PHE A 386 18.36 -16.13 3.94
N LEU A 387 18.27 -16.58 5.20
CA LEU A 387 19.28 -16.23 6.20
C LEU A 387 20.68 -16.72 5.79
N LEU A 388 20.78 -17.91 5.20
CA LEU A 388 22.04 -18.41 4.64
C LEU A 388 22.62 -17.50 3.56
N SER A 389 21.80 -16.86 2.73
CA SER A 389 22.26 -16.01 1.64
C SER A 389 22.75 -14.63 2.10
N VAL A 390 22.45 -14.21 3.33
CA VAL A 390 22.82 -12.88 3.87
C VAL A 390 23.86 -12.94 5.00
N GLN A 391 24.38 -14.13 5.33
CA GLN A 391 25.42 -14.28 6.34
C GLN A 391 26.68 -13.48 5.98
N VAL A 392 27.30 -12.87 6.98
CA VAL A 392 28.60 -12.20 6.83
C VAL A 392 29.62 -12.85 7.74
N GLU A 393 30.87 -12.87 7.27
CA GLU A 393 32.00 -13.17 8.14
C GLU A 393 32.23 -11.97 9.06
N SER A 394 32.27 -12.20 10.38
CA SER A 394 32.65 -11.15 11.32
C SER A 394 34.17 -11.05 11.35
N ASN A 395 34.70 -9.90 10.97
CA ASN A 395 36.09 -9.52 11.28
C ASN A 395 36.13 -9.04 12.72
N ASP A 396 36.15 -9.98 13.67
CA ASP A 396 36.51 -9.67 15.06
C ASP A 396 38.05 -9.68 15.21
#